data_AF-A0A2N9LCC8-F1
#
_entry.id   AF-A0A2N9LCC8-F1
#
_cell.length_a   1.000
_cell.length_b   1.000
_cell.length_c   1.000
_cell.angle_alpha   90.00
_cell.angle_beta   90.00
_cell.angle_gamma   90.00
#
_symmetry.space_group_name_H-M   'P 1'
#
loop_
_entity.id
_entity.type
_entity.pdbx_description
1 polymer ?
#
loop_
_entity_poly.entity_id
_entity_poly.type
_entity_poly.pdbx_seq_one_letter_code
_entity_poly.pdbx_strand_id
1 'polypeptide(L)'
;MMGGKSMPIEPGAAGGTRICIGPAMAARDSPLVGPQGRCEPAKVARDGSTTRFELNGTSNGRTVVGKGQSTVSDDTVATSVDANVTNERGHHAMQGESQIKFVGADGQGINPVDELAREIQGVAH
;
A
#
# COMPACT_ATOMS: atom_id res chain seq x y z
N MET A 1 23.44 -2.14 22.26
CA MET A 1 23.06 -2.52 20.89
C MET A 1 21.62 -3.00 20.95
N MET A 2 20.64 -2.16 20.60
CA MET A 2 19.20 -2.49 20.73
C MET A 2 18.67 -3.16 19.46
N GLY A 3 17.92 -4.25 19.67
CA GLY A 3 17.42 -5.16 18.65
C GLY A 3 16.39 -4.51 17.73
N GLY A 4 16.43 -4.94 16.46
CA GLY A 4 15.44 -4.62 15.46
C GLY A 4 14.08 -5.14 15.91
N LYS A 5 13.19 -4.23 16.27
CA LYS A 5 11.75 -4.49 16.30
C LYS A 5 11.34 -4.93 14.90
N SER A 6 10.98 -6.19 14.78
CA SER A 6 10.36 -6.79 13.62
C SER A 6 9.24 -5.90 13.10
N MET A 7 9.22 -5.69 11.78
CA MET A 7 8.09 -5.10 11.08
C MET A 7 6.83 -5.95 11.40
N PRO A 8 5.62 -5.39 11.51
CA PRO A 8 4.38 -6.18 11.69
C PRO A 8 3.95 -6.86 10.38
N ILE A 9 4.92 -7.07 9.50
CA ILE A 9 4.86 -7.80 8.27
C ILE A 9 5.37 -9.17 8.66
N GLU A 10 4.46 -10.02 9.16
CA GLU A 10 4.83 -11.42 9.32
C GLU A 10 4.94 -12.04 7.93
N PRO A 11 6.04 -12.75 7.63
CA PRO A 11 6.09 -13.61 6.46
C PRO A 11 5.00 -14.67 6.65
N GLY A 12 3.93 -14.54 5.88
CA GLY A 12 2.93 -15.59 5.76
C GLY A 12 3.59 -16.85 5.19
N ALA A 13 3.07 -18.00 5.59
CA ALA A 13 3.61 -19.34 5.33
C ALA A 13 3.85 -19.73 3.85
N ALA A 14 3.58 -18.83 2.89
CA ALA A 14 3.76 -19.03 1.46
C ALA A 14 4.46 -17.85 0.75
N GLY A 15 5.28 -17.05 1.46
CA GLY A 15 6.02 -15.93 0.85
C GLY A 15 5.21 -14.65 0.61
N GLY A 16 3.97 -14.60 1.09
CA GLY A 16 3.15 -13.38 1.14
C GLY A 16 3.28 -12.67 2.50
N THR A 17 2.94 -11.38 2.56
CA THR A 17 2.87 -10.63 3.83
C THR A 17 1.43 -10.59 4.32
N ARG A 18 1.21 -10.76 5.63
CA ARG A 18 -0.08 -10.50 6.27
C ARG A 18 -0.08 -9.13 6.94
N ILE A 19 -1.21 -8.42 6.84
CA ILE A 19 -1.42 -7.12 7.48
C ILE A 19 -2.79 -7.13 8.19
N CYS A 20 -2.87 -6.51 9.36
CA CYS A 20 -4.14 -6.25 10.03
C CYS A 20 -4.49 -4.77 9.87
N ILE A 21 -5.71 -4.46 9.45
CA ILE A 21 -6.19 -3.09 9.24
C ILE A 21 -7.28 -2.83 10.27
N GLY A 22 -7.07 -1.83 11.13
CA GLY A 22 -8.04 -1.47 12.16
C GLY A 22 -9.27 -0.76 11.57
N PRO A 23 -10.36 -0.63 12.35
CA PRO A 23 -11.65 -0.15 11.86
C PRO A 23 -11.60 1.25 11.23
N ALA A 24 -10.77 2.14 11.78
CA ALA A 24 -10.61 3.50 11.26
C ALA A 24 -9.96 3.53 9.88
N MET A 25 -9.03 2.61 9.60
CA MET A 25 -8.38 2.49 8.31
C MET A 25 -9.27 1.73 7.31
N ALA A 26 -10.02 0.72 7.77
CA ALA A 26 -10.99 0.00 6.94
C ALA A 26 -12.16 0.89 6.47
N ALA A 27 -12.54 1.89 7.26
CA ALA A 27 -13.57 2.86 6.90
C ALA A 27 -13.11 3.93 5.89
N ARG A 28 -11.85 3.92 5.45
CA ARG A 28 -11.35 4.89 4.47
C ARG A 28 -11.75 4.49 3.06
N ASP A 29 -12.48 5.38 2.39
CA ASP A 29 -12.79 5.28 0.95
C ASP A 29 -11.62 5.67 0.03
N SER A 30 -10.40 5.76 0.57
CA SER A 30 -9.19 6.14 -0.17
C SER A 30 -8.28 4.93 -0.36
N PRO A 31 -7.64 4.76 -1.54
CA PRO A 31 -6.66 3.70 -1.73
C PRO A 31 -5.57 3.79 -0.68
N LEU A 32 -5.26 2.66 -0.03
CA LEU A 32 -4.11 2.55 0.86
C LEU A 32 -2.84 2.60 0.02
N VAL A 33 -2.35 3.81 -0.21
CA VAL A 33 -1.03 4.04 -0.78
C VAL A 33 -0.03 3.43 0.19
N GLY A 34 0.74 2.43 -0.25
CA GLY A 34 1.64 1.67 0.62
C GLY A 34 2.59 2.57 1.43
N PRO A 35 3.24 2.04 2.48
CA PRO A 35 4.02 2.78 3.49
C PRO A 35 5.21 3.60 2.95
N GLN A 36 5.46 3.54 1.64
CA GLN A 36 6.33 4.50 0.96
C GLN A 36 5.66 5.86 0.75
N GLY A 37 4.36 6.04 1.02
CA GLY A 37 3.68 7.30 1.40
C GLY A 37 3.96 8.55 0.56
N ARG A 38 4.41 8.42 -0.68
CA ARG A 38 5.09 9.53 -1.37
C ARG A 38 4.50 9.91 -2.73
N CYS A 39 3.48 9.19 -3.16
CA CYS A 39 2.66 9.56 -4.32
C CYS A 39 1.21 9.29 -3.96
N GLU A 40 0.52 10.27 -3.39
CA GLU A 40 -0.93 10.21 -3.35
C GLU A 40 -1.46 10.09 -4.79
N PRO A 41 -2.50 9.28 -5.04
CA PRO A 41 -3.08 9.21 -6.36
C PRO A 41 -3.62 10.58 -6.74
N ALA A 42 -3.15 11.12 -7.86
CA ALA A 42 -3.61 12.40 -8.38
C ALA A 42 -5.09 12.35 -8.78
N LYS A 43 -5.56 11.17 -9.17
CA LYS A 43 -6.97 10.89 -9.45
C LYS A 43 -7.33 9.48 -9.05
N VAL A 44 -8.55 9.31 -8.57
CA VAL A 44 -9.16 8.02 -8.29
C VAL A 44 -10.56 8.04 -8.88
N ALA A 45 -10.90 7.03 -9.69
CA ALA A 45 -12.22 6.83 -10.26
C ALA A 45 -12.66 5.40 -9.94
N ARG A 46 -13.80 5.26 -9.26
CA ARG A 46 -14.37 3.96 -8.91
C ARG A 46 -15.63 3.72 -9.72
N ASP A 47 -15.69 2.55 -10.33
CA ASP A 47 -16.81 2.07 -11.13
C ASP A 47 -17.10 0.61 -10.73
N GLY A 48 -18.15 0.43 -9.91
CA GLY A 48 -18.48 -0.85 -9.30
C GLY A 48 -17.33 -1.47 -8.51
N SER A 49 -16.89 -2.64 -8.95
CA SER A 49 -15.77 -3.40 -8.38
C SER A 49 -14.39 -2.92 -8.85
N THR A 50 -14.32 -2.04 -9.84
CA THR A 50 -13.06 -1.57 -10.43
C THR A 50 -12.74 -0.16 -9.95
N THR A 51 -11.52 0.05 -9.48
CA THR A 51 -10.97 1.36 -9.12
C THR A 51 -9.79 1.65 -10.02
N ARG A 52 -9.83 2.74 -10.77
CA ARG A 52 -8.71 3.23 -11.58
C ARG A 52 -8.09 4.42 -10.87
N PHE A 53 -6.77 4.49 -10.86
CA PHE A 53 -6.04 5.57 -10.22
C PHE A 53 -4.88 6.05 -11.07
N GLU A 54 -4.58 7.35 -10.99
CA GLU A 54 -3.40 7.95 -11.61
C GLU A 54 -2.41 8.33 -10.52
N LEU A 55 -1.15 7.99 -10.70
CA LEU A 55 -0.05 8.34 -9.82
C LEU A 55 0.69 9.52 -10.45
N ASN A 56 0.85 10.61 -9.71
CA ASN A 56 1.72 11.71 -10.09
C ASN A 56 2.33 12.32 -8.83
N GLY A 57 3.56 11.95 -8.52
CA GLY A 57 4.25 12.51 -7.37
C GLY A 57 5.76 12.43 -7.47
N THR A 58 6.41 13.34 -6.77
CA THR A 58 7.87 13.42 -6.67
C THR A 58 8.27 13.31 -5.21
N SER A 59 9.23 12.44 -4.91
CA SER A 59 9.75 12.30 -3.56
C SER A 59 11.14 11.72 -3.50
N ASN A 60 12.00 12.26 -2.63
CA ASN A 60 13.43 11.91 -2.52
C ASN A 60 14.14 11.89 -3.89
N GLY A 61 13.90 12.91 -4.74
CA GLY A 61 14.51 12.97 -6.07
C GLY A 61 13.99 11.92 -7.07
N ARG A 62 12.93 11.18 -6.71
CA ARG A 62 12.27 10.20 -7.58
C ARG A 62 10.88 10.69 -7.98
N THR A 63 10.65 10.91 -9.27
CA THR A 63 9.34 11.25 -9.82
C THR A 63 8.68 9.98 -10.37
N VAL A 64 7.42 9.75 -9.99
CA VAL A 64 6.62 8.63 -10.47
C VAL A 64 5.37 9.18 -11.16
N VAL A 65 5.20 8.83 -12.43
CA VAL A 65 4.00 9.14 -13.21
C VAL A 65 3.46 7.85 -13.78
N GLY A 66 2.24 7.48 -13.43
CA GLY A 66 1.69 6.18 -13.80
C GLY A 66 0.19 6.09 -13.69
N LYS A 67 -0.33 4.95 -14.10
CA LYS A 67 -1.74 4.57 -13.97
C LYS A 67 -1.80 3.21 -13.33
N GLY A 68 -2.85 2.98 -12.56
CA GLY A 68 -3.14 1.68 -12.00
C GLY A 68 -4.63 1.39 -11.99
N GLN A 69 -4.93 0.10 -11.85
CA GLN A 69 -6.27 -0.39 -11.71
C GLN A 69 -6.29 -1.46 -10.63
N SER A 70 -7.24 -1.35 -9.71
CA SER A 70 -7.57 -2.37 -8.74
C SER A 70 -8.96 -2.93 -9.02
N THR A 71 -9.11 -4.24 -9.01
CA THR A 71 -10.40 -4.92 -9.13
C THR A 71 -10.66 -5.73 -7.88
N VAL A 72 -11.82 -5.53 -7.27
CA VAL A 72 -12.29 -6.28 -6.10
C VAL A 72 -13.17 -7.44 -6.59
N SER A 73 -12.88 -8.65 -6.12
CA SER A 73 -13.67 -9.86 -6.38
C SER A 73 -13.76 -10.66 -5.10
N ASP A 74 -14.96 -10.74 -4.52
CA ASP A 74 -15.24 -11.43 -3.26
C ASP A 74 -14.31 -11.02 -2.12
N ASP A 75 -13.36 -11.89 -1.77
CA ASP A 75 -12.37 -11.72 -0.72
C ASP A 75 -11.01 -11.23 -1.27
N THR A 76 -10.90 -10.94 -2.56
CA THR A 76 -9.63 -10.69 -3.23
C THR A 76 -9.61 -9.34 -3.93
N VAL A 77 -8.49 -8.63 -3.85
CA VAL A 77 -8.20 -7.40 -4.58
C VAL A 77 -6.99 -7.63 -5.47
N ALA A 78 -7.17 -7.59 -6.77
CA ALA A 78 -6.07 -7.62 -7.74
C ALA A 78 -5.75 -6.19 -8.17
N THR A 79 -4.46 -5.83 -8.22
CA THR A 79 -4.01 -4.50 -8.65
C THR A 79 -2.91 -4.61 -9.69
N SER A 80 -3.05 -3.86 -10.78
CA SER A 80 -2.02 -3.69 -11.81
C SER A 80 -1.63 -2.21 -11.90
N VAL A 81 -0.33 -1.94 -12.10
CA VAL A 81 0.24 -0.59 -12.18
C VAL A 81 1.27 -0.53 -13.29
N ASP A 82 1.13 0.49 -14.15
CA ASP A 82 2.11 0.91 -15.14
C ASP A 82 2.61 2.30 -14.77
N ALA A 83 3.91 2.44 -14.51
CA ALA A 83 4.49 3.72 -14.10
C ALA A 83 5.84 3.98 -14.75
N ASN A 84 6.08 5.26 -15.05
CA ASN A 84 7.39 5.77 -15.39
C ASN A 84 8.01 6.40 -14.15
N VAL A 85 9.22 5.96 -13.83
CA VAL A 85 10.02 6.43 -12.71
C VAL A 85 11.22 7.17 -13.23
N THR A 86 11.37 8.42 -12.81
CA THR A 86 12.55 9.23 -13.06
C THR A 86 13.32 9.38 -11.76
N ASN A 87 14.62 9.07 -11.77
CA ASN A 87 15.52 9.28 -10.63
C ASN A 87 16.89 9.77 -11.14
N GLU A 88 17.87 9.94 -10.25
CA GLU A 88 19.24 10.36 -10.60
C GLU A 88 19.96 9.44 -11.60
N ARG A 89 19.51 8.18 -11.73
CA ARG A 89 20.05 7.18 -12.67
C ARG A 89 19.34 7.19 -14.03
N GLY A 90 18.28 7.97 -14.19
CA GLY A 90 17.54 8.14 -15.44
C GLY A 90 16.06 7.78 -15.36
N HIS A 91 15.48 7.49 -16.52
CA HIS A 91 14.07 7.14 -16.69
C HIS A 91 13.89 5.63 -16.83
N HIS A 92 12.97 5.07 -16.05
CA HIS A 92 12.68 3.64 -16.00
C HIS A 92 11.17 3.40 -16.11
N ALA A 93 10.75 2.53 -17.02
CA ALA A 93 9.40 2.00 -17.01
C ALA A 93 9.31 0.88 -15.97
N MET A 94 8.23 0.87 -15.20
CA MET A 94 7.90 -0.16 -14.21
C MET A 94 6.50 -0.67 -14.49
N GLN A 95 6.35 -1.99 -14.45
CA GLN A 95 5.06 -2.66 -14.43
C GLN A 95 5.01 -3.50 -13.16
N GLY A 96 3.89 -3.45 -12.46
CA GLY A 96 3.72 -4.15 -11.20
C GLY A 96 2.33 -4.73 -11.10
N GLU A 97 2.25 -6.00 -10.70
CA GLU A 97 1.00 -6.68 -10.40
C GLU A 97 1.05 -7.16 -8.96
N SER A 98 -0.07 -7.05 -8.27
CA SER A 98 -0.21 -7.50 -6.88
C SER A 98 -1.60 -8.04 -6.64
N GLN A 99 -1.71 -8.95 -5.68
CA GLN A 99 -2.97 -9.51 -5.24
C GLN A 99 -3.00 -9.51 -3.71
N ILE A 100 -4.13 -9.11 -3.15
CA ILE A 100 -4.39 -9.12 -1.71
C ILE A 100 -5.62 -9.98 -1.49
N LYS A 101 -5.54 -10.86 -0.49
CA LYS A 101 -6.66 -11.70 -0.08
C LYS A 101 -7.05 -11.38 1.36
N PHE A 102 -8.34 -11.19 1.59
CA PHE A 102 -8.94 -11.11 2.90
C PHE A 102 -8.99 -12.49 3.53
N VAL A 103 -8.36 -12.63 4.71
CA VAL A 103 -8.21 -13.92 5.41
C VAL A 103 -9.07 -14.03 6.66
N GLY A 104 -9.58 -12.90 7.19
CA GLY A 104 -10.35 -12.84 8.43
C GLY A 104 -10.35 -11.45 9.06
N ALA A 105 -11.32 -11.20 9.95
CA ALA A 105 -11.48 -9.94 10.65
C ALA A 105 -10.73 -9.86 12.00
N ASP A 106 -10.19 -10.98 12.47
CA ASP A 106 -9.58 -11.14 13.80
C ASP A 106 -8.11 -10.73 13.86
N GLY A 107 -7.50 -10.34 12.72
CA GLY A 107 -6.09 -9.94 12.62
C GLY A 107 -5.09 -11.04 12.96
N GLN A 108 -5.54 -12.20 13.46
CA GLN A 108 -4.76 -13.35 13.91
C GLN A 108 -3.57 -12.99 14.82
N GLY A 109 -3.76 -12.00 15.70
CA GLY A 109 -2.71 -11.53 16.61
C GLY A 109 -1.68 -10.57 16.01
N ILE A 110 -1.88 -10.13 14.76
CA ILE A 110 -1.08 -9.06 14.14
C ILE A 110 -1.64 -7.71 14.59
N ASN A 111 -0.76 -6.86 15.14
CA ASN A 111 -1.14 -5.51 15.54
C ASN A 111 -1.62 -4.70 14.33
N PRO A 112 -2.75 -3.96 14.45
CA PRO A 112 -3.26 -3.13 13.37
C PRO A 112 -2.24 -2.10 12.87
N VAL A 113 -2.16 -1.95 11.55
CA VAL A 113 -1.21 -1.03 10.89
C VAL A 113 -1.49 0.44 11.27
N ASP A 114 -2.74 0.81 11.55
CA ASP A 114 -3.14 2.13 12.04
C ASP A 114 -2.61 2.43 13.44
N GLU A 115 -2.53 1.44 14.31
CA GLU A 115 -1.96 1.59 15.65
C GLU A 115 -0.45 1.86 15.57
N LEU A 116 0.25 1.12 14.69
CA LEU A 116 1.67 1.36 14.44
C LEU A 116 1.94 2.72 13.75
N ALA A 117 1.09 3.12 12.79
CA ALA A 117 1.24 4.42 12.12
C ALA A 117 1.14 5.58 13.13
N ARG A 118 0.26 5.46 14.14
CA ARG A 118 0.16 6.41 15.25
C ARG A 118 1.39 6.39 16.15
N GLU A 119 1.94 5.21 16.45
CA GLU A 119 3.17 5.11 17.25
C GLU A 119 4.37 5.74 16.54
N ILE A 120 4.54 5.50 15.24
CA ILE A 120 5.64 6.08 14.45
C ILE A 120 5.50 7.61 14.36
N GLN A 121 4.27 8.13 14.23
CA GLN A 121 4.00 9.57 14.26
C GLN A 121 4.14 10.19 15.66
N GLY A 122 3.92 9.41 16.72
CA GLY A 122 4.06 9.84 18.12
C GLY A 122 5.50 9.85 18.66
N VAL A 123 6.45 9.21 17.97
CA VAL A 123 7.88 9.18 18.35
C VAL A 123 8.67 10.35 17.71
N ALA A 124 8.02 11.20 16.91
CA ALA A 124 8.63 12.38 16.28
C ALA A 124 8.53 13.66 17.14
N HIS A 125 8.52 13.54 18.47
CA HIS A 125 8.54 14.69 19.40
C HIS A 125 9.65 14.58 20.44
#